data_AF-A0A3M1A014-F1
#
_entry.id   AF-A0A3M1A014-F1
#
_cell.length_a   1.000
_cell.length_b   1.000
_cell.length_c   1.000
_cell.angle_alpha   90.00
_cell.angle_beta   90.00
_cell.angle_gamma   90.00
#
_symmetry.space_group_name_H-M   'P 1'
#
loop_
_entity.id
_entity.type
_entity.pdbx_description
1 polymer ?
#
loop_
_entity_poly.entity_id
_entity_poly.type
_entity_poly.pdbx_seq_one_letter_code
_entity_poly.pdbx_strand_id
1 'polypeptide(L)'
;MMIREGIHSDLAIPPGEYLEEIIAEMGMTKDELARRMNRPAPKLSAIFKGQKAITPDTALQLEKVVGVPAHIWTGLEAEYRLTLARNQEVRETQKLRDETHLIRKFCYSELAKLGFVARKTKPVEKVLELQRFFGVTSLKNISTL
;
A
#
# COMPACT_ATOMS: atom_id res chain seq x y z
N MET A 1 -24.22 -17.45 5.61
CA MET A 1 -23.02 -17.88 4.87
C MET A 1 -21.84 -17.10 5.41
N MET A 2 -20.97 -17.71 6.21
CA MET A 2 -19.73 -17.06 6.66
C MET A 2 -18.68 -17.26 5.56
N ILE A 3 -18.31 -16.18 4.87
CA ILE A 3 -17.13 -16.20 4.01
C ILE A 3 -15.94 -16.32 4.95
N ARG A 4 -15.25 -17.47 4.91
CA ARG A 4 -14.01 -17.65 5.67
C ARG A 4 -13.04 -16.59 5.18
N GLU A 5 -12.56 -15.74 6.08
CA GLU A 5 -11.44 -14.84 5.77
C GLU A 5 -10.28 -15.72 5.30
N GLY A 6 -9.95 -15.63 4.01
CA GLY A 6 -8.82 -16.36 3.45
C GLY A 6 -7.55 -15.86 4.11
N ILE A 7 -6.74 -16.78 4.64
CA ILE A 7 -5.40 -16.45 5.13
C ILE A 7 -4.60 -15.94 3.93
N HIS A 8 -4.24 -14.66 3.97
CA HIS A 8 -3.36 -14.02 3.01
C HIS A 8 -2.09 -13.58 3.72
N SER A 9 -0.97 -13.58 3.00
CA SER A 9 0.30 -13.10 3.55
C SER A 9 0.29 -11.57 3.59
N ASP A 10 0.63 -11.00 4.74
CA ASP A 10 0.87 -9.55 4.88
C ASP A 10 2.26 -9.13 4.41
N LEU A 11 3.10 -10.10 4.03
CA LEU A 11 4.46 -9.86 3.56
C LEU A 11 4.45 -9.41 2.10
N ALA A 12 4.66 -8.11 1.88
CA ALA A 12 4.76 -7.53 0.55
C ALA A 12 6.18 -7.72 0.00
N ILE A 13 6.42 -8.83 -0.70
CA ILE A 13 7.69 -9.09 -1.38
C ILE A 13 7.63 -8.48 -2.80
N PRO A 14 8.46 -7.48 -3.12
CA PRO A 14 8.49 -6.90 -4.45
C PRO A 14 9.05 -7.91 -5.47
N PRO A 15 8.49 -7.98 -6.69
CA PRO A 15 9.02 -8.85 -7.75
C PRO A 15 10.47 -8.56 -8.12
N GLY A 16 10.92 -7.33 -7.83
CA GLY A 16 12.30 -6.91 -7.99
C GLY A 16 13.32 -7.72 -7.18
N GLU A 17 12.95 -8.25 -6.01
CA GLU A 17 13.82 -9.13 -5.22
C GLU A 17 14.05 -10.45 -5.96
N TYR A 18 13.00 -11.07 -6.49
CA TYR A 18 13.14 -12.28 -7.31
C TYR A 18 13.93 -12.02 -8.60
N LEU A 19 13.75 -10.86 -9.24
CA LEU A 19 14.55 -10.47 -10.39
C LEU A 19 16.04 -10.33 -10.05
N GLU A 20 16.36 -9.89 -8.84
CA GLU A 20 17.75 -9.76 -8.37
C GLU A 20 18.45 -11.12 -8.24
N GLU A 21 17.73 -12.12 -7.73
CA GLU A 21 18.21 -13.51 -7.68
C GLU A 21 18.47 -14.06 -9.08
N ILE A 22 17.51 -13.91 -10.00
CA ILE A 22 17.62 -14.41 -11.38
C ILE A 22 18.83 -13.81 -12.11
N ILE A 23 19.05 -12.49 -12.02
CA ILE A 23 20.22 -11.89 -12.70
C ILE A 23 21.53 -12.29 -12.03
N ALA A 24 21.55 -12.53 -10.72
CA ALA A 24 22.73 -12.99 -10.01
C ALA A 24 23.13 -14.41 -10.45
N GLU A 25 22.15 -15.32 -10.58
CA GLU A 25 22.35 -16.67 -11.12
C GLU A 25 22.87 -16.65 -12.56
N MET A 26 22.44 -15.68 -13.37
CA MET A 26 22.93 -15.47 -14.73
C MET A 26 24.29 -14.76 -14.82
N GLY A 27 24.89 -14.34 -13.70
CA GLY A 27 26.12 -13.54 -13.68
C GLY A 27 25.95 -12.16 -14.30
N MET A 28 24.74 -11.61 -14.28
CA MET A 28 24.36 -10.35 -14.92
C MET A 28 24.21 -9.23 -13.88
N THR A 29 24.78 -8.06 -14.16
CA THR A 29 24.59 -6.87 -13.32
C THR A 29 23.27 -6.15 -13.64
N LYS A 30 22.79 -5.30 -12.71
CA LYS A 30 21.60 -4.46 -12.95
C LYS A 30 21.78 -3.51 -14.14
N ASP A 31 22.99 -2.99 -14.34
CA ASP A 31 23.32 -2.12 -15.48
C ASP A 31 23.33 -2.90 -16.81
N GLU A 32 23.83 -4.13 -16.78
CA GLU A 32 23.78 -5.02 -17.94
C GLU A 32 22.33 -5.33 -18.34
N LEU A 33 21.47 -5.64 -17.36
CA LEU A 33 20.04 -5.84 -17.61
C LEU A 33 19.40 -4.59 -18.20
N ALA A 34 19.69 -3.41 -17.65
CA ALA A 34 19.18 -2.13 -18.16
C ALA A 34 19.55 -1.92 -19.64
N ARG A 35 20.81 -2.20 -19.99
CA ARG A 35 21.29 -2.13 -21.38
C ARG A 35 20.57 -3.13 -22.28
N ARG A 36 20.43 -4.39 -21.86
CA ARG A 36 19.75 -5.46 -22.64
C ARG A 36 18.27 -5.17 -22.87
N MET A 37 17.60 -4.52 -21.92
CA MET A 37 16.21 -4.09 -22.05
C MET A 37 16.05 -2.75 -22.78
N ASN A 38 17.14 -2.07 -23.13
CA ASN A 38 17.12 -0.68 -23.63
C ASN A 38 16.31 0.25 -22.69
N ARG A 39 16.52 0.12 -21.37
CA ARG A 39 15.82 0.90 -20.35
C ARG A 39 16.79 1.78 -19.56
N PRO A 40 16.40 3.01 -19.20
CA PRO A 40 17.19 3.83 -18.30
C PRO A 40 17.41 3.13 -16.95
N ALA A 41 18.67 3.04 -16.50
CA ALA A 41 19.04 2.41 -15.22
C ALA A 41 18.21 2.91 -14.01
N PRO A 42 17.85 4.21 -13.89
CA PRO A 42 16.98 4.67 -12.80
C PRO A 42 15.59 4.04 -12.82
N LYS A 43 15.00 3.82 -14.02
CA LYS A 43 13.69 3.20 -14.16
C LYS A 43 13.73 1.73 -13.75
N LEU A 44 14.82 1.02 -14.06
CA LEU A 44 15.01 -0.37 -13.66
C LEU A 44 15.33 -0.49 -12.16
N SER A 45 16.15 0.40 -11.61
CA SER A 45 16.43 0.48 -10.16
C SER A 45 15.14 0.63 -9.33
N ALA A 46 14.18 1.42 -9.81
CA ALA A 46 12.89 1.56 -9.16
C ALA A 46 12.05 0.26 -9.17
N ILE A 47 12.24 -0.62 -10.15
CA ILE A 47 11.59 -1.95 -10.18
C ILE A 47 12.19 -2.85 -9.10
N PHE A 48 13.52 -2.89 -8.98
CA PHE A 48 14.21 -3.64 -7.91
C PHE A 48 13.73 -3.24 -6.52
N LYS A 49 13.45 -1.95 -6.30
CA LYS A 49 12.97 -1.42 -5.02
C LYS A 49 11.44 -1.56 -4.81
N GLY A 50 10.71 -2.16 -5.75
CA GLY A 50 9.24 -2.25 -5.71
C GLY A 50 8.50 -0.92 -5.92
N GLN A 51 9.23 0.17 -6.18
CA GLN A 51 8.66 1.53 -6.35
C GLN A 51 7.98 1.70 -7.69
N LYS A 52 8.44 0.98 -8.72
CA LYS A 52 7.85 0.97 -10.05
C LYS A 52 7.33 -0.43 -10.38
N ALA A 53 6.13 -0.47 -10.93
CA ALA A 53 5.49 -1.72 -11.31
C ALA A 53 6.15 -2.38 -12.53
N ILE A 54 6.20 -3.71 -12.51
CA ILE A 54 6.43 -4.50 -13.72
C ILE A 54 5.14 -4.50 -14.55
N THR A 55 5.10 -3.68 -15.58
CA THR A 55 3.99 -3.66 -16.56
C THR A 55 4.04 -4.88 -17.47
N PRO A 56 2.95 -5.25 -18.18
CA PRO A 56 2.97 -6.34 -19.15
C PRO A 56 4.06 -6.20 -20.22
N ASP A 57 4.28 -4.99 -20.75
CA ASP A 57 5.40 -4.71 -21.68
C ASP A 57 6.76 -4.95 -21.03
N THR A 58 6.94 -4.56 -19.76
CA THR A 58 8.18 -4.82 -19.02
C THR A 58 8.37 -6.32 -18.80
N ALA A 59 7.31 -7.05 -18.47
CA ALA A 59 7.34 -8.49 -18.29
C ALA A 59 7.72 -9.24 -19.57
N LEU A 60 7.21 -8.82 -20.74
CA LEU A 60 7.61 -9.36 -22.04
C LEU A 60 9.07 -9.09 -22.36
N GLN A 61 9.62 -7.93 -21.97
CA GLN A 61 11.04 -7.65 -22.12
C GLN A 61 11.89 -8.50 -21.18
N LEU A 62 11.45 -8.69 -19.92
CA LEU A 62 12.12 -9.57 -18.97
C LEU A 62 12.14 -11.01 -19.48
N GLU A 63 11.01 -11.54 -19.96
CA GLU A 63 10.94 -12.88 -20.54
C GLU A 63 11.98 -13.08 -21.65
N LYS A 64 12.13 -12.09 -22.54
CA LYS A 64 13.13 -12.14 -23.62
C LYS A 64 14.58 -12.12 -23.12
N VAL A 65 14.86 -11.48 -21.98
CA VAL A 65 16.24 -11.29 -21.49
C VAL A 65 16.65 -12.37 -20.49
N VAL A 66 15.75 -12.76 -19.59
CA VAL A 66 16.02 -13.69 -18.48
C VAL A 66 15.27 -15.02 -18.59
N GLY A 67 14.41 -15.21 -19.60
CA GLY A 67 13.75 -16.48 -19.91
C GLY A 67 12.57 -16.84 -19.00
N VAL A 68 12.30 -16.08 -17.94
CA VAL A 68 11.16 -16.31 -17.05
C VAL A 68 9.86 -15.81 -17.70
N PRO A 69 8.80 -16.64 -17.83
CA PRO A 69 7.58 -16.26 -18.52
C PRO A 69 6.93 -14.97 -17.98
N ALA A 70 6.43 -14.12 -18.89
CA ALA A 70 5.86 -12.81 -18.59
C ALA A 70 4.72 -12.88 -17.57
N HIS A 71 3.90 -13.93 -17.63
CA HIS A 71 2.77 -14.10 -16.72
C HIS A 71 3.20 -14.29 -15.26
N ILE A 72 4.40 -14.86 -15.02
CA ILE A 72 4.96 -15.01 -13.67
C ILE A 72 5.24 -13.63 -13.09
N TRP A 73 5.90 -12.75 -13.85
CA TRP A 73 6.19 -11.38 -13.41
C TRP A 73 4.92 -10.58 -13.11
N THR A 74 3.93 -10.64 -14.00
CA THR A 74 2.66 -9.93 -13.77
C THR A 74 1.88 -10.49 -12.59
N GLY A 75 1.97 -11.81 -12.34
CA GLY A 75 1.37 -12.44 -11.17
C GLY A 75 2.01 -11.98 -9.87
N LEU A 76 3.35 -12.00 -9.80
CA LEU A 76 4.11 -11.50 -8.65
C LEU A 76 3.81 -10.02 -8.39
N GLU A 77 3.76 -9.20 -9.43
CA GLU A 77 3.44 -7.77 -9.31
C GLU A 77 2.02 -7.56 -8.77
N ALA A 78 1.04 -8.31 -9.28
CA ALA A 78 -0.34 -8.22 -8.81
C ALA A 78 -0.46 -8.56 -7.32
N GLU A 79 0.15 -9.67 -6.89
CA GLU A 79 0.13 -10.07 -5.49
C GLU A 79 0.82 -9.03 -4.59
N TYR A 80 2.01 -8.57 -4.98
CA TYR A 80 2.74 -7.54 -4.24
C TYR A 80 1.91 -6.26 -4.04
N ARG A 81 1.29 -5.75 -5.12
CA ARG A 81 0.47 -4.54 -5.07
C ARG A 81 -0.79 -4.72 -4.24
N LEU A 82 -1.42 -5.90 -4.32
CA LEU A 82 -2.58 -6.22 -3.52
C LEU A 82 -2.22 -6.26 -2.02
N THR A 83 -1.11 -6.88 -1.66
CA THR A 83 -0.63 -6.91 -0.27
C THR A 83 -0.27 -5.52 0.26
N LEU A 84 0.36 -4.67 -0.55
CA LEU A 84 0.59 -3.26 -0.18
C LEU A 84 -0.72 -2.51 0.08
N ALA A 85 -1.73 -2.69 -0.78
CA ALA A 85 -3.03 -2.03 -0.63
C ALA A 85 -3.75 -2.48 0.64
N ARG A 86 -3.76 -3.80 0.92
CA ARG A 86 -4.31 -4.36 2.17
C ARG A 86 -3.60 -3.81 3.41
N ASN A 87 -2.27 -3.81 3.40
CA ASN A 87 -1.46 -3.27 4.49
C ASN A 87 -1.75 -1.78 4.74
N GLN A 88 -1.99 -1.02 3.67
CA GLN A 88 -2.36 0.38 3.78
C GLN A 88 -3.75 0.56 4.41
N GLU A 89 -4.74 -0.22 3.97
CA GLU A 89 -6.11 -0.21 4.53
C GLU A 89 -6.12 -0.57 6.03
N VAL A 90 -5.34 -1.58 6.42
CA VAL A 90 -5.18 -1.97 7.84
C VAL A 90 -4.57 -0.83 8.65
N ARG A 91 -3.52 -0.18 8.14
CA ARG A 91 -2.89 0.97 8.80
C ARG A 91 -3.83 2.16 8.95
N GLU A 92 -4.62 2.48 7.93
CA GLU A 92 -5.61 3.56 7.98
C GLU A 92 -6.71 3.27 9.00
N THR A 93 -7.23 2.05 8.99
CA THR A 93 -8.22 1.60 9.98
C THR A 93 -7.66 1.67 11.39
N GLN A 94 -6.41 1.23 11.59
CA GLN A 94 -5.77 1.28 12.89
C GLN A 94 -5.56 2.72 13.37
N LYS A 95 -5.14 3.64 12.51
CA LYS A 95 -5.00 5.07 12.86
C LYS A 95 -6.33 5.67 13.36
N LEU A 96 -7.43 5.38 12.66
CA LEU A 96 -8.76 5.86 13.06
C LEU A 96 -9.22 5.24 14.39
N ARG A 97 -8.92 3.96 14.60
CA ARG A 97 -9.19 3.28 15.89
C ARG A 97 -8.36 3.89 17.01
N ASP A 98 -7.09 4.18 16.77
CA ASP A 98 -6.22 4.82 17.75
C ASP A 98 -6.76 6.19 18.15
N GLU A 99 -7.38 6.95 17.26
CA GLU A 99 -7.97 8.26 17.57
C GLU A 99 -9.32 8.19 18.32
N THR A 100 -9.89 6.99 18.48
CA THR A 100 -11.20 6.82 19.13
C THR A 100 -11.21 7.34 20.58
N HIS A 101 -10.09 7.29 21.29
CA HIS A 101 -9.99 7.84 22.64
C HIS A 101 -10.19 9.37 22.69
N LEU A 102 -9.94 10.08 21.59
CA LEU A 102 -10.10 11.54 21.50
C LEU A 102 -11.56 11.97 21.36
N ILE A 103 -12.48 11.07 20.99
CA ILE A 103 -13.91 11.38 20.83
C ILE A 103 -14.49 12.01 22.12
N ARG A 104 -14.10 11.46 23.27
CA ARG A 104 -14.54 11.97 24.58
C ARG A 104 -13.92 13.34 24.89
N LYS A 105 -12.65 13.54 24.55
CA LYS A 105 -11.95 14.81 24.76
C LYS A 105 -12.61 15.97 24.01
N PHE A 106 -13.12 15.70 22.80
CA PHE A 106 -13.79 16.71 21.97
C PHE A 106 -15.30 16.81 22.19
N CYS A 107 -15.86 16.19 23.25
CA CYS A 107 -17.27 16.29 23.61
C CYS A 107 -18.23 16.02 22.41
N TYR A 108 -17.97 14.94 21.67
CA TYR A 108 -18.70 14.64 20.43
C TYR A 108 -20.24 14.60 20.62
N SER A 109 -20.71 14.10 21.76
CA SER A 109 -22.14 14.05 22.09
C SER A 109 -22.79 15.42 22.13
N GLU A 110 -22.08 16.42 22.65
CA GLU A 110 -22.53 17.80 22.80
C GLU A 110 -22.56 18.47 21.42
N LEU A 111 -21.49 18.32 20.64
CA LEU A 111 -21.43 18.81 19.26
C LEU A 111 -22.56 18.23 18.39
N ALA A 112 -22.84 16.94 18.53
CA ALA A 112 -23.90 16.28 17.77
C ALA A 112 -25.32 16.63 18.25
N LYS A 113 -25.47 17.04 19.52
CA LYS A 113 -26.74 17.57 20.05
C LYS A 113 -27.00 18.98 19.53
N LEU A 114 -25.97 19.81 19.46
CA LEU A 114 -26.03 21.19 18.98
C LEU A 114 -26.12 21.29 17.44
N GLY A 115 -25.96 20.18 16.73
CA GLY A 115 -26.08 20.11 15.27
C GLY A 115 -24.80 20.48 14.51
N PHE A 116 -23.67 20.65 15.19
CA PHE A 116 -22.38 20.96 14.56
C PHE A 116 -21.76 19.76 13.82
N VAL A 117 -22.10 18.53 14.24
CA VAL A 117 -21.62 17.28 13.61
C VAL A 117 -22.78 16.29 13.43
N ALA A 118 -22.72 15.46 12.39
CA ALA A 118 -23.73 14.43 12.17
C ALA A 118 -23.69 13.36 13.28
N ARG A 119 -24.84 12.88 13.75
CA ARG A 119 -24.90 11.81 14.77
C ARG A 119 -24.47 10.46 14.17
N LYS A 120 -23.34 9.93 14.64
CA LYS A 120 -22.85 8.59 14.30
C LYS A 120 -22.81 7.67 15.52
N THR A 121 -22.94 6.37 15.28
CA THR A 121 -22.91 5.34 16.33
C THR A 121 -21.52 4.71 16.45
N LYS A 122 -20.90 4.33 15.33
CA LYS A 122 -19.60 3.65 15.30
C LYS A 122 -18.46 4.62 15.68
N PRO A 123 -17.52 4.23 16.55
CA PRO A 123 -16.45 5.11 16.99
C PRO A 123 -15.58 5.67 15.85
N VAL A 124 -15.22 4.82 14.88
CA VAL A 124 -14.45 5.23 13.69
C VAL A 124 -15.18 6.29 12.87
N GLU A 125 -16.50 6.16 12.69
CA GLU A 125 -17.30 7.16 11.96
C GLU A 125 -17.36 8.49 12.72
N LYS A 126 -17.38 8.46 14.06
CA LYS A 126 -17.30 9.68 14.88
C LYS A 126 -15.96 10.38 14.73
N VAL A 127 -14.86 9.64 14.67
CA VAL A 127 -13.51 10.19 14.43
C VAL A 127 -13.46 10.88 13.07
N LEU A 128 -13.94 10.22 12.01
CA LEU A 128 -14.00 10.81 10.67
C LEU A 128 -14.85 12.09 10.63
N GLU A 129 -15.97 12.10 11.33
CA GLU A 129 -16.82 13.28 11.43
C GLU A 129 -16.13 14.43 12.15
N LEU A 130 -15.43 14.16 13.26
CA LEU A 130 -14.63 15.18 13.97
C LEU A 130 -13.49 15.71 13.10
N GLN A 131 -12.77 14.83 12.39
CA GLN A 131 -11.71 15.22 11.45
C GLN A 131 -12.25 16.18 10.39
N ARG A 132 -13.42 15.87 9.81
CA ARG A 132 -14.11 16.74 8.85
C ARG A 132 -14.53 18.08 9.46
N PHE A 133 -15.12 18.06 10.65
CA PHE A 133 -15.60 19.25 11.35
C PHE A 133 -14.46 20.23 11.67
N PHE A 134 -13.33 19.72 12.16
CA PHE A 134 -12.15 20.54 12.45
C PHE A 134 -11.26 20.81 11.23
N GLY A 135 -11.55 20.20 10.07
CA GLY A 135 -10.75 20.35 8.85
C GLY A 135 -9.34 19.75 8.97
N VAL A 136 -9.16 18.67 9.72
CA VAL A 136 -7.86 18.03 9.99
C VAL A 136 -7.81 16.61 9.44
N THR A 137 -6.61 16.14 9.08
CA THR A 137 -6.36 14.75 8.66
C THR A 137 -6.18 13.78 9.83
N SER A 138 -5.92 14.32 11.03
CA SER A 138 -5.83 13.56 12.28
C SER A 138 -6.21 14.45 13.45
N LEU A 139 -7.01 13.94 14.39
CA LEU A 139 -7.38 14.64 15.61
C LEU A 139 -6.18 14.90 16.52
N LYS A 140 -5.09 14.14 16.36
CA LYS A 140 -3.86 14.31 17.14
C LYS A 140 -3.26 15.71 16.95
N ASN A 141 -3.35 16.25 15.73
CA ASN A 141 -2.77 17.54 15.35
C ASN A 141 -3.31 18.74 16.16
N ILE A 142 -4.54 18.63 16.67
CA ILE A 142 -5.22 19.67 17.44
C ILE A 142 -5.41 19.27 18.91
N SER A 143 -5.10 18.03 19.27
CA SER A 143 -5.27 17.53 20.63
C SER A 143 -4.13 17.92 21.58
N THR A 144 -3.01 18.38 21.06
CA THR A 144 -1.81 18.79 21.82
C THR A 144 -1.68 20.30 22.00
N LEU A 145 -2.67 21.07 21.56
CA LEU A 145 -2.83 22.49 21.89
C LEU A 145 -3.62 22.60 23.20
#